data_AF-A0A7C1YS12-F1
#
_entry.id   AF-A0A7C1YS12-F1
#
_cell.length_a   1.000
_cell.length_b   1.000
_cell.length_c   1.000
_cell.angle_alpha   90.00
_cell.angle_beta   90.00
_cell.angle_gamma   90.00
#
_symmetry.space_group_name_H-M   'P 1'
#
loop_
_entity.id
_entity.type
_entity.pdbx_description
1 polymer ?
#
loop_
_entity_poly.entity_id
_entity_poly.type
_entity_poly.pdbx_seq_one_letter_code
_entity_poly.pdbx_strand_id
1 'polypeptide(L)'
;MVYFIGAGPGDPELITVKGQKIIRQADLVLYAGSLVPKEVVSCAKEEARVVDSSSMTLGEIHALIVETVSSGGIVARVHTGDP
;
A
#
# COMPACT_ATOMS: atom_id res chain seq x y z
N MET A 1 2.86 11.75 -3.52
CA MET A 1 4.14 11.04 -3.26
C MET A 1 3.91 9.53 -3.28
N VAL A 2 4.86 8.71 -3.72
CA VAL A 2 4.72 7.23 -3.73
C VAL A 2 5.78 6.61 -2.83
N TYR A 3 5.36 5.71 -1.95
CA TYR A 3 6.24 4.93 -1.07
C TYR A 3 6.10 3.45 -1.38
N PHE A 4 7.23 2.78 -1.59
CA PHE A 4 7.30 1.33 -1.66
C PHE A 4 7.63 0.78 -0.28
N ILE A 5 6.83 -0.16 0.20
CA ILE A 5 6.88 -0.66 1.57
C ILE A 5 6.94 -2.17 1.53
N GLY A 6 7.97 -2.73 2.18
CA GLY A 6 8.03 -4.15 2.46
C GLY A 6 7.08 -4.54 3.60
N ALA A 7 6.17 -5.47 3.36
CA ALA A 7 5.22 -6.03 4.32
C ALA A 7 5.88 -6.98 5.35
N GLY A 8 7.15 -7.33 5.16
CA GLY A 8 7.78 -8.41 5.90
C GLY A 8 7.20 -9.78 5.52
N PRO A 9 7.19 -10.77 6.43
CA PRO A 9 6.73 -12.13 6.16
C PRO A 9 5.20 -12.31 6.21
N GLY A 10 4.44 -11.24 6.47
CA GLY A 10 2.97 -11.26 6.46
C GLY A 10 2.31 -10.97 7.81
N ASP A 11 3.06 -11.05 8.91
CA ASP A 11 2.57 -10.63 10.24
C ASP A 11 2.54 -9.08 10.31
N PRO A 12 1.39 -8.45 10.64
CA PRO A 12 1.27 -7.00 10.78
C PRO A 12 2.23 -6.37 11.80
N GLU A 13 2.69 -7.12 12.80
CA GLU A 13 3.65 -6.64 13.79
C GLU A 13 5.11 -6.66 13.30
N LEU A 14 5.37 -7.38 12.20
CA LEU A 14 6.71 -7.51 11.60
C LEU A 14 6.99 -6.49 10.50
N ILE A 15 6.01 -5.63 10.17
CA ILE A 15 6.26 -4.46 9.32
C ILE A 15 7.12 -3.43 10.07
N THR A 16 7.98 -2.72 9.35
CA THR A 16 8.76 -1.64 9.97
C THR A 16 7.85 -0.52 10.51
N VAL A 17 8.26 0.11 11.60
CA VAL A 17 7.56 1.26 12.19
C VAL A 17 7.34 2.39 11.16
N LYS A 18 8.31 2.59 10.24
CA LYS A 18 8.18 3.58 9.17
C LYS A 18 7.11 3.18 8.15
N GLY A 19 7.08 1.91 7.74
CA GLY A 19 6.07 1.38 6.83
C GLY A 19 4.65 1.55 7.39
N GLN A 20 4.44 1.16 8.65
CA GLN A 20 3.16 1.31 9.31
C GLN A 20 2.70 2.78 9.40
N LYS A 21 3.61 3.71 9.70
CA LYS A 21 3.31 5.16 9.73
C LYS A 21 2.86 5.69 8.37
N ILE A 22 3.50 5.25 7.29
CA ILE A 22 3.14 5.67 5.94
C ILE A 22 1.77 5.11 5.56
N ILE A 23 1.50 3.83 5.83
CA ILE A 23 0.19 3.21 5.56
C ILE A 23 -0.94 3.97 6.27
N ARG A 24 -0.75 4.36 7.53
CA ARG A 24 -1.71 5.16 8.31
C ARG A 24 -2.02 6.53 7.69
N GLN A 25 -1.09 7.11 6.94
CA GLN A 25 -1.22 8.46 6.37
C GLN A 25 -1.67 8.43 4.90
N ALA A 26 -1.49 7.30 4.21
CA ALA A 26 -1.71 7.17 2.79
C ALA A 26 -3.18 7.36 2.39
N ASP A 27 -3.40 8.08 1.30
CA ASP A 27 -4.71 8.26 0.66
C ASP A 27 -5.06 7.08 -0.24
N LEU A 28 -4.03 6.40 -0.79
CA LEU A 28 -4.16 5.16 -1.55
C LEU A 28 -3.20 4.12 -0.98
N VAL A 29 -3.71 2.95 -0.62
CA VAL A 29 -2.92 1.78 -0.24
C VAL A 29 -3.13 0.69 -1.27
N LEU A 30 -2.07 0.36 -2.00
CA LEU A 30 -2.03 -0.74 -2.95
C LEU A 30 -1.26 -1.89 -2.32
N TYR A 31 -1.86 -3.07 -2.21
CA TYR A 31 -1.19 -4.25 -1.66
C TYR A 31 -1.32 -5.44 -2.60
N ALA A 32 -0.27 -6.27 -2.69
CA ALA A 32 -0.28 -7.49 -3.48
C ALA A 32 -1.00 -8.61 -2.70
N GLY A 33 -2.32 -8.71 -2.81
CA GLY A 33 -3.14 -9.60 -1.96
C GLY A 33 -2.85 -11.10 -2.04
N SER A 34 -2.16 -11.57 -3.09
CA SER A 34 -1.65 -12.95 -3.17
C SER A 34 -0.51 -13.25 -2.19
N LEU A 35 0.12 -12.21 -1.65
CA LEU A 35 1.40 -12.26 -0.97
C LEU A 35 1.37 -11.47 0.36
N VAL A 36 0.56 -10.40 0.42
CA VAL A 36 0.41 -9.53 1.60
C VAL A 36 -0.97 -9.74 2.21
N PRO A 37 -1.08 -10.24 3.45
CA PRO A 37 -2.35 -10.34 4.16
C PRO A 37 -2.99 -8.96 4.35
N LYS A 38 -4.32 -8.88 4.26
CA LYS A 38 -5.08 -7.62 4.38
C LYS A 38 -4.87 -6.96 5.74
N GLU A 39 -4.59 -7.75 6.77
CA GLU A 39 -4.31 -7.33 8.13
C GLU A 39 -3.09 -6.41 8.19
N VAL A 40 -2.09 -6.59 7.33
CA VAL A 40 -0.88 -5.73 7.27
C VAL A 40 -1.23 -4.29 6.90
N VAL A 41 -2.23 -4.11 6.03
CA VAL A 41 -2.68 -2.80 5.56
C VAL A 41 -3.93 -2.28 6.29
N SER A 42 -4.44 -3.03 7.26
CA SER A 42 -5.64 -2.68 8.04
C SER A 42 -5.48 -1.41 8.88
N CYS A 43 -4.25 -0.96 9.12
CA CYS A 43 -3.95 0.29 9.81
C CYS A 43 -4.08 1.53 8.93
N ALA A 44 -4.50 1.39 7.67
CA ALA A 44 -4.84 2.54 6.82
C ALA A 44 -5.93 3.39 7.47
N LYS A 45 -5.92 4.70 7.21
CA LYS A 45 -6.99 5.60 7.65
C LYS A 45 -8.32 5.23 6.98
N GLU A 46 -9.44 5.56 7.63
CA GLU A 46 -10.78 5.18 7.17
C GLU A 46 -11.11 5.72 5.78
N GLU A 47 -10.60 6.92 5.45
CA GLU A 47 -10.80 7.57 4.16
C GLU A 47 -9.82 7.08 3.09
N ALA A 48 -8.86 6.22 3.44
CA ALA A 48 -7.90 5.69 2.48
C ALA A 48 -8.59 4.73 1.52
N ARG A 49 -8.25 4.87 0.24
CA ARG A 49 -8.61 3.88 -0.76
C ARG A 49 -7.66 2.68 -0.63
N VAL A 50 -8.15 1.56 -0.10
CA VAL A 50 -7.36 0.31 0.04
C VAL A 50 -7.73 -0.65 -1.09
N VAL A 51 -6.74 -1.02 -1.92
CA VAL A 51 -6.96 -1.79 -3.16
C VAL A 51 -5.99 -2.98 -3.23
N ASP A 52 -6.55 -4.15 -3.47
CA ASP A 52 -5.77 -5.34 -3.83
C ASP A 52 -5.33 -5.25 -5.29
N SER A 53 -4.02 -5.15 -5.51
CA SER A 53 -3.45 -5.02 -6.84
C SER A 53 -3.15 -6.37 -7.52
N SER A 54 -3.44 -7.51 -6.87
CA SER A 54 -3.11 -8.85 -7.39
C SER A 54 -3.84 -9.19 -8.70
N SER A 55 -5.04 -8.66 -8.90
CA SER A 55 -5.83 -8.85 -10.12
C SER A 55 -5.75 -7.68 -11.11
N MET A 56 -4.89 -6.69 -10.84
CA MET A 56 -4.78 -5.47 -11.64
C MET A 56 -3.61 -5.53 -12.62
N THR A 57 -3.79 -4.94 -13.78
CA THR A 57 -2.72 -4.72 -14.76
C THR A 57 -1.81 -3.58 -14.31
N LEU A 58 -0.59 -3.53 -14.86
CA LEU A 58 0.35 -2.44 -14.59
C LEU A 58 -0.23 -1.06 -14.98
N GLY A 59 -1.01 -1.00 -16.06
CA GLY A 59 -1.66 0.23 -16.52
C GLY A 59 -2.68 0.75 -15.51
N GLU A 60 -3.51 -0.13 -14.95
CA GLU A 60 -4.50 0.24 -13.94
C GLU A 60 -3.84 0.69 -12.64
N ILE A 61 -2.82 -0.04 -12.18
CA ILE A 61 -2.03 0.34 -10.99
C ILE A 61 -1.41 1.73 -11.20
N HIS A 62 -0.81 1.97 -12.37
CA HIS A 62 -0.16 3.23 -12.67
C HIS A 62 -1.17 4.39 -12.75
N ALA A 63 -2.36 4.16 -13.33
CA ALA A 63 -3.43 5.15 -13.37
C ALA A 63 -3.84 5.60 -11.96
N LEU A 64 -4.05 4.65 -11.03
CA LEU A 64 -4.39 4.96 -9.64
C LEU A 64 -3.29 5.76 -8.92
N ILE A 65 -2.03 5.38 -9.15
CA ILE A 65 -0.88 6.08 -8.59
C ILE A 65 -0.85 7.53 -9.11
N VAL A 66 -0.95 7.73 -10.41
CA VAL A 66 -0.90 9.05 -11.04
C VAL A 66 -2.06 9.92 -10.58
N GLU A 67 -3.28 9.39 -10.55
CA GLU A 67 -4.47 10.08 -10.05
C GLU A 67 -4.24 10.61 -8.62
N THR A 68 -3.82 9.73 -7.72
CA THR A 68 -3.63 10.06 -6.30
C THR A 68 -2.47 11.04 -6.10
N VAL A 69 -1.36 10.85 -6.80
CA VAL A 69 -0.21 11.76 -6.67
C VAL A 69 -0.52 13.14 -7.25
N SER A 70 -1.28 13.22 -8.35
CA SER A 70 -1.63 14.48 -8.99
C SER A 70 -2.60 15.32 -8.16
N SER A 71 -3.38 14.71 -7.27
CA SER A 71 -4.19 15.42 -6.27
C SER A 71 -3.41 15.82 -5.02
N GLY A 72 -2.10 15.56 -4.97
CA GLY A 72 -1.25 15.82 -3.81
C GLY A 72 -1.25 14.70 -2.75
N GLY A 73 -1.94 13.60 -3.02
CA GLY A 73 -2.07 12.47 -2.11
C GLY A 73 -0.81 11.61 -1.96
N ILE A 74 -0.82 10.81 -0.90
CA ILE A 74 0.21 9.83 -0.56
C ILE A 74 -0.26 8.44 -1.00
N VAL A 75 0.61 7.74 -1.74
CA VAL A 75 0.41 6.35 -2.13
C VAL A 75 1.36 5.45 -1.34
N ALA A 76 0.82 4.46 -0.64
CA ALA A 76 1.57 3.36 -0.04
C ALA A 76 1.41 2.11 -0.91
N ARG A 77 2.50 1.65 -1.51
CA ARG A 77 2.53 0.43 -2.31
C ARG A 77 3.26 -0.67 -1.54
N VAL A 78 2.49 -1.62 -1.06
CA VAL A 78 2.91 -2.67 -0.12
C VAL A 78 3.14 -3.98 -0.87
N HIS A 79 4.36 -4.50 -0.79
CA HIS A 79 4.75 -5.79 -1.39
C HIS A 79 5.35 -6.70 -0.33
N THR A 80 5.43 -8.01 -0.59
CA THR A 80 6.18 -8.92 0.29
C THR A 80 7.67 -8.69 0.20
N GLY A 81 8.36 -8.91 1.32
CA GLY A 81 9.82 -8.86 1.37
C GLY A 81 10.38 -7.45 1.34
N ASP A 82 11.57 -7.31 0.75
CA ASP A 82 12.26 -6.03 0.53
C ASP A 82 12.09 -5.61 -0.94
N PRO A 83 11.56 -4.40 -1.23
CA PRO A 83 11.27 -3.93 -2.59
C PRO A 83 12.47 -3.45 -3.40
#